data_AF-A0A8T4CG43-F1
#
_entry.id   AF-A0A8T4CG43-F1
#
_cell.length_a   1.000
_cell.length_b   1.000
_cell.length_c   1.000
_cell.angle_alpha   90.00
_cell.angle_beta   90.00
_cell.angle_gamma   90.00
#
_symmetry.space_group_name_H-M   'P 1'
#
loop_
_entity.id
_entity.type
_entity.pdbx_description
1 polymer ?
#
loop_
_entity_poly.entity_id
_entity_poly.type
_entity_poly.pdbx_seq_one_letter_code
_entity_poly.pdbx_strand_id
1 'polypeptide(L)'
;MTLEAVASHHPIMEWAPVDLSILMLSGTMLKFRCFFLYPKGRIELGKTCKPVIVVHGGAGAWNPVPSQPALKSVKEAANTGFSTLRAGGTAVDAVVEAVALMEDTGAFNAGCGSALNIEKRVEMEASVMDGETLQAGAAGLLSDVRNPVRLARVI
;
A
#
# COMPACT_ATOMS: atom_id res chain seq x y z
N MET A 1 12.57 -11.38 5.52
CA MET A 1 11.23 -11.50 6.13
C MET A 1 10.41 -10.32 5.64
N THR A 2 9.23 -10.56 5.06
CA THR A 2 8.26 -9.50 4.71
C THR A 2 7.22 -9.40 5.83
N LEU A 3 6.79 -8.17 6.15
CA LEU A 3 5.67 -7.93 7.06
C LEU A 3 4.43 -7.69 6.23
N GLU A 4 3.36 -8.45 6.46
CA GLU A 4 2.13 -8.40 5.66
C GLU A 4 0.91 -8.39 6.60
N ALA A 5 -0.14 -7.66 6.24
CA ALA A 5 -1.46 -7.75 6.85
C ALA A 5 -2.54 -7.77 5.79
N VAL A 6 -3.62 -8.48 6.09
CA VAL A 6 -4.81 -8.60 5.26
C VAL A 6 -6.00 -8.19 6.13
N ALA A 7 -6.88 -7.34 5.60
CA ALA A 7 -8.18 -7.07 6.19
C ALA A 7 -9.29 -7.47 5.21
N SER A 8 -10.25 -8.26 5.72
CA SER A 8 -11.38 -8.78 4.96
C SER A 8 -12.61 -8.97 5.85
N HIS A 9 -13.76 -9.27 5.24
CA HIS A 9 -15.00 -9.59 5.97
C HIS A 9 -14.98 -10.93 6.73
N HIS A 10 -14.00 -11.82 6.48
CA HIS A 10 -13.85 -13.08 7.23
C HIS A 10 -12.71 -12.97 8.27
N PRO A 11 -12.93 -13.46 9.51
CA PRO A 11 -11.95 -13.33 10.59
C PRO A 11 -10.70 -14.23 10.44
N ILE A 12 -10.67 -15.17 9.50
CA ILE A 12 -9.58 -16.13 9.29
C ILE A 12 -9.58 -16.54 7.81
N MET A 13 -8.45 -16.44 7.08
CA MET A 13 -8.13 -17.44 6.06
C MET A 13 -6.69 -17.46 5.56
N GLU A 14 -6.27 -18.71 5.36
CA GLU A 14 -5.01 -19.28 4.89
C GLU A 14 -4.78 -19.06 3.38
N TRP A 15 -3.54 -19.23 2.95
CA TRP A 15 -3.00 -18.87 1.63
C TRP A 15 -3.62 -19.67 0.47
N ALA A 16 -4.18 -18.98 -0.52
CA ALA A 16 -4.55 -19.54 -1.83
C ALA A 16 -3.97 -18.69 -2.98
N PRO A 17 -3.50 -19.31 -4.08
CA PRO A 17 -2.96 -18.59 -5.24
C PRO A 17 -4.09 -17.95 -6.05
N VAL A 18 -4.02 -16.64 -6.31
CA VAL A 18 -5.04 -15.88 -7.06
C VAL A 18 -4.43 -14.78 -7.93
N ASP A 19 -4.98 -14.64 -9.14
CA ASP A 19 -4.49 -13.83 -10.28
C ASP A 19 -4.70 -12.29 -10.15
N LEU A 20 -3.70 -11.53 -10.62
CA LEU A 20 -3.29 -10.16 -10.21
C LEU A 20 -3.69 -9.01 -11.15
N SER A 21 -3.87 -7.78 -10.60
CA SER A 21 -3.31 -6.53 -11.18
C SER A 21 -3.62 -5.25 -10.38
N ILE A 22 -2.66 -4.77 -9.55
CA ILE A 22 -2.32 -3.37 -9.21
C ILE A 22 -0.80 -3.37 -8.92
N LEU A 23 -0.06 -2.31 -9.27
CA LEU A 23 1.40 -2.20 -9.10
C LEU A 23 1.75 -0.83 -8.46
N MET A 24 2.18 -0.83 -7.20
CA MET A 24 2.89 0.31 -6.61
C MET A 24 4.40 0.07 -6.70
N LEU A 25 5.11 1.01 -7.31
CA LEU A 25 6.58 1.04 -7.40
C LEU A 25 7.07 2.25 -6.62
N SER A 26 7.79 2.02 -5.52
CA SER A 26 8.64 3.04 -4.90
C SER A 26 10.10 2.63 -5.11
N GLY A 27 10.86 3.42 -5.86
CA GLY A 27 12.22 3.15 -6.26
C GLY A 27 13.26 3.67 -5.28
N THR A 28 13.60 2.85 -4.29
CA THR A 28 15.01 2.65 -3.93
C THR A 28 15.24 1.13 -3.95
N MET A 29 16.36 0.66 -4.49
CA MET A 29 16.61 -0.73 -4.90
C MET A 29 16.23 -1.81 -3.85
N LEU A 30 14.95 -2.18 -3.77
CA LEU A 30 14.49 -3.49 -3.30
C LEU A 30 13.00 -3.67 -3.66
N LYS A 31 12.75 -4.05 -4.91
CA LYS A 31 11.53 -4.69 -5.46
C LYS A 31 10.29 -4.63 -4.54
N PHE A 32 9.46 -3.62 -4.75
CA PHE A 32 8.12 -3.55 -4.17
C PHE A 32 7.09 -4.05 -5.20
N ARG A 33 6.16 -4.89 -4.76
CA ARG A 33 5.05 -5.40 -5.56
C ARG A 33 3.85 -5.49 -4.61
N CYS A 34 3.08 -4.41 -4.54
CA CYS A 34 1.81 -4.38 -3.82
C CYS A 34 0.70 -4.78 -4.79
N PHE A 35 -0.07 -5.84 -4.48
CA PHE A 35 -1.13 -6.35 -5.34
C PHE A 35 -2.50 -6.11 -4.75
N PHE A 36 -3.46 -5.75 -5.61
CA PHE A 36 -4.88 -5.80 -5.32
C PHE A 36 -5.55 -6.73 -6.33
N LEU A 37 -6.57 -7.45 -5.87
CA LEU A 37 -7.37 -8.38 -6.66
C LEU A 37 -8.66 -7.68 -7.07
N TYR A 38 -8.90 -7.56 -8.37
CA TYR A 38 -10.24 -7.39 -8.91
C TYR A 38 -10.50 -8.58 -9.84
N PRO A 39 -11.65 -9.29 -9.74
CA PRO A 39 -11.93 -10.37 -10.66
C PRO A 39 -11.95 -9.82 -12.09
N LYS A 40 -11.07 -10.32 -12.96
CA LYS A 40 -11.20 -10.13 -14.41
C LYS A 40 -12.43 -10.91 -14.87
N GLY A 41 -13.49 -10.18 -15.20
CA GLY A 41 -14.71 -10.73 -15.76
C GLY A 41 -15.86 -9.74 -15.60
N ARG A 42 -16.77 -9.71 -16.59
CA ARG A 42 -18.04 -8.98 -16.49
C ARG A 42 -18.68 -9.34 -15.14
N ILE A 43 -18.80 -8.36 -14.23
CA ILE A 43 -19.50 -8.53 -12.96
C ILE A 43 -20.91 -8.99 -13.34
N GLU A 44 -21.28 -10.21 -12.97
CA GLU A 44 -22.67 -10.61 -13.05
C GLU A 44 -23.45 -9.65 -12.16
N LEU A 45 -24.32 -8.84 -12.78
CA LEU A 45 -25.21 -7.91 -12.11
C LEU A 45 -25.91 -8.64 -10.95
N GLY A 46 -25.50 -8.35 -9.71
CA GLY A 46 -26.08 -8.93 -8.49
C GLY A 46 -25.11 -9.60 -7.50
N LYS A 47 -23.82 -9.80 -7.82
CA LYS A 47 -22.84 -10.31 -6.83
C LYS A 47 -22.16 -9.16 -6.09
N THR A 48 -22.43 -9.03 -4.79
CA THR A 48 -21.65 -8.15 -3.90
C THR A 48 -20.26 -8.76 -3.69
N CYS A 49 -19.23 -8.21 -4.34
CA CYS A 49 -17.85 -8.60 -4.07
C CYS A 49 -17.45 -8.08 -2.69
N LYS A 50 -17.10 -8.98 -1.77
CA LYS A 50 -16.58 -8.60 -0.45
C LYS A 50 -15.22 -7.93 -0.64
N PRO A 51 -15.00 -6.70 -0.16
CA PRO A 51 -13.72 -6.03 -0.29
C PRO A 51 -12.63 -6.75 0.51
N VAL A 52 -11.41 -6.74 -0.01
CA VAL A 52 -10.19 -7.25 0.63
C VAL A 52 -9.12 -6.20 0.44
N ILE A 53 -8.30 -5.95 1.46
CA ILE A 53 -7.10 -5.12 1.33
C ILE A 53 -5.89 -5.88 1.87
N VAL A 54 -4.78 -5.78 1.16
CA VAL A 54 -3.49 -6.37 1.52
C VAL A 54 -2.48 -5.24 1.61
N VAL A 55 -1.70 -5.21 2.69
CA VAL A 55 -0.67 -4.21 2.95
C VAL A 55 0.63 -4.92 3.32
N HIS A 56 1.77 -4.42 2.83
CA HIS A 56 3.08 -4.98 3.14
C HIS A 56 4.11 -3.91 3.52
N GLY A 57 4.91 -4.17 4.55
CA GLY A 57 5.92 -3.26 5.11
C GLY A 57 7.28 -3.26 4.41
N GLY A 58 7.42 -3.96 3.26
CA GLY A 58 8.69 -4.12 2.56
C GLY A 58 9.53 -5.33 3.01
N ALA A 59 10.70 -5.47 2.39
CA ALA A 59 11.64 -6.57 2.61
C ALA A 59 12.95 -6.07 3.24
N GLY A 60 13.67 -6.95 3.95
CA GLY A 60 14.98 -6.63 4.53
C GLY A 60 15.25 -7.35 5.85
N ALA A 61 16.40 -7.03 6.46
CA ALA A 61 16.78 -7.47 7.79
C ALA A 61 16.27 -6.45 8.82
N TRP A 62 15.25 -6.84 9.58
CA TRP A 62 14.68 -6.04 10.67
C TRP A 62 15.53 -6.25 11.93
N ASN A 63 16.61 -5.49 12.12
CA ASN A 63 17.64 -5.75 13.15
C ASN A 63 18.04 -4.50 13.97
N PRO A 64 18.19 -4.58 15.31
CA PRO A 64 17.67 -5.63 16.17
C PRO A 64 16.15 -5.55 16.09
N VAL A 65 15.46 -6.69 16.06
CA VAL A 65 13.99 -6.78 15.91
C VAL A 65 13.25 -5.51 16.39
N PRO A 66 12.67 -4.69 15.49
CA PRO A 66 11.70 -3.69 15.88
C PRO A 66 10.36 -4.11 15.25
N SER A 67 9.95 -5.36 15.44
CA SER A 67 8.80 -5.88 14.70
C SER A 67 7.47 -5.43 15.28
N GLN A 68 7.36 -5.11 16.58
CA GLN A 68 6.07 -4.71 17.16
C GLN A 68 5.53 -3.40 16.56
N PRO A 69 6.31 -2.30 16.46
CA PRO A 69 5.83 -1.07 15.83
C PRO A 69 5.47 -1.29 14.35
N ALA A 70 6.34 -1.93 13.56
CA ALA A 70 6.08 -2.15 12.15
C ALA A 70 4.89 -3.12 11.91
N LEU A 71 4.76 -4.20 12.69
CA LEU A 71 3.60 -5.11 12.64
C LEU A 71 2.30 -4.39 13.02
N LYS A 72 2.36 -3.53 14.04
CA LYS A 72 1.22 -2.70 14.45
C LYS A 72 0.84 -1.76 13.31
N SER A 73 1.80 -1.07 12.71
CA SER A 73 1.55 -0.13 11.63
C SER A 73 1.02 -0.80 10.36
N VAL A 74 1.50 -1.98 9.96
CA VAL A 74 0.94 -2.72 8.81
C VAL A 74 -0.52 -3.16 9.08
N LYS A 75 -0.84 -3.56 10.31
CA LYS A 75 -2.24 -3.85 10.72
C LYS A 75 -3.11 -2.60 10.72
N GLU A 76 -2.61 -1.49 11.25
CA GLU A 76 -3.32 -0.21 11.26
C GLU A 76 -3.57 0.32 9.85
N ALA A 77 -2.58 0.20 8.95
CA ALA A 77 -2.73 0.55 7.55
C ALA A 77 -3.81 -0.29 6.85
N ALA A 78 -3.79 -1.62 7.04
CA ALA A 78 -4.82 -2.52 6.50
C ALA A 78 -6.22 -2.17 7.05
N ASN A 79 -6.33 -1.91 8.36
CA ASN A 79 -7.59 -1.49 8.97
C ASN A 79 -8.07 -0.13 8.47
N THR A 80 -7.16 0.81 8.24
CA THR A 80 -7.47 2.15 7.73
C THR A 80 -8.04 2.06 6.33
N GLY A 81 -7.35 1.41 5.40
CA GLY A 81 -7.87 1.22 4.04
C GLY A 81 -9.16 0.38 4.01
N PHE A 82 -9.29 -0.64 4.86
CA PHE A 82 -10.54 -1.41 4.94
C PHE A 82 -11.71 -0.59 5.49
N SER A 83 -11.44 0.33 6.43
CA SER A 83 -12.45 1.26 6.96
C SER A 83 -12.92 2.23 5.88
N THR A 84 -12.01 2.70 5.02
CA THR A 84 -12.35 3.50 3.84
C THR A 84 -13.28 2.73 2.88
N LEU A 85 -13.01 1.45 2.60
CA LEU A 85 -13.89 0.61 1.79
C LEU A 85 -15.27 0.42 2.45
N ARG A 86 -15.31 0.19 3.76
CA ARG A 86 -16.57 0.04 4.51
C ARG A 86 -17.41 1.33 4.53
N ALA A 87 -16.76 2.49 4.45
CA ALA A 87 -17.42 3.78 4.37
C ALA A 87 -17.93 4.11 2.95
N GLY A 88 -17.76 3.22 1.97
CA GLY A 88 -18.15 3.44 0.58
C GLY A 88 -17.11 4.16 -0.27
N GLY A 89 -15.87 4.29 0.21
CA GLY A 89 -14.75 4.79 -0.57
C GLY A 89 -14.33 3.83 -1.68
N THR A 90 -13.63 4.34 -2.69
CA THR A 90 -13.12 3.56 -3.81
C THR A 90 -11.92 2.69 -3.41
N ALA A 91 -11.53 1.75 -4.27
CA ALA A 91 -10.29 1.00 -4.09
C ALA A 91 -9.06 1.92 -4.04
N VAL A 92 -9.06 2.98 -4.86
CA VAL A 92 -7.99 3.99 -4.89
C VAL A 92 -7.94 4.77 -3.57
N ASP A 93 -9.09 5.19 -3.03
CA ASP A 93 -9.16 5.83 -1.71
C ASP A 93 -8.54 4.96 -0.62
N ALA A 94 -8.90 3.67 -0.63
CA ALA A 94 -8.47 2.73 0.39
C ALA A 94 -6.96 2.50 0.39
N VAL A 95 -6.34 2.32 -0.78
CA VAL A 95 -4.88 2.12 -0.87
C VAL A 95 -4.11 3.40 -0.55
N VAL A 96 -4.64 4.57 -0.94
CA VAL A 96 -4.01 5.87 -0.64
C VAL A 96 -3.98 6.14 0.85
N GLU A 97 -5.09 5.89 1.57
CA GLU A 97 -5.14 6.09 3.02
C GLU A 97 -4.30 5.05 3.78
N ALA A 98 -4.25 3.80 3.31
CA ALA A 98 -3.39 2.78 3.90
C ALA A 98 -1.89 3.15 3.75
N VAL A 99 -1.46 3.57 2.56
CA VAL A 99 -0.06 3.94 2.30
C VAL A 99 0.29 5.26 2.99
N ALA A 100 -0.59 6.25 3.02
CA ALA A 100 -0.35 7.51 3.72
C ALA A 100 -0.10 7.30 5.21
N LEU A 101 -0.83 6.38 5.85
CA LEU A 101 -0.56 5.99 7.23
C LEU A 101 0.84 5.39 7.38
N MET A 102 1.26 4.53 6.45
CA MET A 102 2.60 3.93 6.48
C MET A 102 3.69 4.99 6.34
N GLU A 103 3.54 5.92 5.40
CA GLU A 103 4.44 7.07 5.20
C GLU A 103 4.57 7.93 6.46
N ASP A 104 3.48 8.13 7.21
CA ASP A 104 3.46 8.93 8.43
C ASP A 104 4.16 8.26 9.62
N THR A 105 4.16 6.91 9.68
CA THR A 105 4.62 6.19 10.88
C THR A 105 6.13 6.29 11.14
N GLY A 106 6.93 6.57 10.11
CA GLY A 106 8.39 6.48 10.19
C GLY A 106 8.94 5.06 10.37
N ALA A 107 8.07 4.04 10.41
CA ALA A 107 8.47 2.64 10.63
C ALA A 107 8.91 1.93 9.33
N PHE A 108 8.72 2.56 8.17
CA PHE A 108 9.00 2.01 6.86
C PHE A 108 9.90 2.94 6.06
N ASN A 109 10.60 2.39 5.07
CA ASN A 109 11.34 3.17 4.07
C ASN A 109 10.37 3.88 3.09
N ALA A 110 9.58 4.82 3.61
CA ALA A 110 8.61 5.64 2.90
C ALA A 110 8.28 6.88 3.77
N GLY A 111 7.97 8.01 3.13
CA GLY A 111 7.57 9.24 3.84
C GLY A 111 8.59 9.66 4.90
N CYS A 112 8.13 9.79 6.14
CA CYS A 112 8.94 10.17 7.29
C CYS A 112 10.11 9.22 7.58
N GLY A 113 10.02 7.94 7.19
CA GLY A 113 11.03 6.91 7.47
C GLY A 113 11.96 6.60 6.29
N SER A 114 11.89 7.41 5.23
CA SER A 114 12.69 7.19 4.02
C SER A 114 14.19 7.17 4.28
N ALA A 115 14.85 6.23 3.62
CA ALA A 115 16.30 6.11 3.59
C ALA A 115 16.93 7.33 2.90
N LEU A 116 18.18 7.59 3.26
CA LEU A 116 18.95 8.69 2.69
C LEU A 116 19.66 8.27 1.40
N ASN A 117 19.71 9.18 0.44
CA ASN A 117 20.55 9.05 -0.75
C ASN A 117 22.05 9.26 -0.41
N ILE A 118 22.92 9.18 -1.42
CA ILE A 118 24.37 9.36 -1.25
C ILE A 118 24.77 10.75 -0.73
N GLU A 119 23.91 11.75 -0.92
CA GLU A 119 24.09 13.11 -0.43
C GLU A 119 23.43 13.33 0.94
N LYS A 120 23.01 12.25 1.60
CA LYS A 120 22.36 12.22 2.92
C LYS A 120 21.03 12.99 2.95
N ARG A 121 20.31 13.07 1.82
CA ARG A 121 18.97 13.66 1.72
C ARG A 121 17.91 12.59 1.47
N VAL A 122 16.69 12.88 1.89
CA VAL A 122 15.51 12.06 1.56
C VAL A 122 15.01 12.45 0.17
N GLU A 123 14.86 11.46 -0.70
CA GLU A 123 14.19 11.57 -2.00
C GLU A 123 13.18 10.43 -2.11
N MET A 124 11.94 10.76 -2.44
CA MET A 124 10.82 9.83 -2.39
C MET A 124 10.14 9.67 -3.75
N GLU A 125 9.52 8.52 -3.92
CA GLU A 125 8.73 8.18 -5.10
C GLU A 125 7.46 7.44 -4.68
N ALA A 126 6.36 7.70 -5.37
CA ALA A 126 5.11 6.97 -5.23
C ALA A 126 4.33 6.94 -6.54
N SER A 127 3.52 5.89 -6.70
CA SER A 127 2.60 5.74 -7.83
C SER A 127 1.28 5.12 -7.36
N VAL A 128 0.19 5.45 -8.04
CA VAL A 128 -1.13 4.84 -7.81
C VAL A 128 -1.82 4.60 -9.15
N MET A 129 -2.61 3.53 -9.24
CA MET A 129 -3.31 3.15 -10.46
C MET A 129 -4.72 2.67 -10.12
N ASP A 130 -5.70 3.13 -10.88
CA ASP A 130 -7.06 2.62 -10.88
C ASP A 130 -7.15 1.42 -11.85
N GLY A 131 -7.54 0.25 -11.33
CA GLY A 131 -7.66 -0.97 -12.11
C GLY A 131 -8.88 -1.01 -13.04
N GLU A 132 -9.89 -0.17 -12.80
CA GLU A 132 -11.09 -0.10 -13.66
C GLU A 132 -10.82 0.76 -14.90
N THR A 133 -10.28 1.96 -14.68
CA THR A 133 -10.07 2.95 -15.75
C THR A 133 -8.67 2.90 -16.37
N LEU A 134 -7.75 2.17 -15.76
CA LEU A 134 -6.31 2.15 -16.09
C LEU A 134 -5.62 3.52 -15.96
N GLN A 135 -6.27 4.52 -15.37
CA GLN A 135 -5.65 5.80 -15.04
C GLN A 135 -4.60 5.59 -13.95
N ALA A 136 -3.46 6.26 -14.08
CA ALA A 136 -2.36 6.16 -13.14
C ALA A 136 -1.67 7.50 -12.97
N GLY A 137 -1.24 7.76 -11.74
CA GLY A 137 -0.46 8.93 -11.37
C GLY A 137 0.80 8.51 -10.63
N ALA A 138 1.90 9.22 -10.87
CA ALA A 138 3.19 8.92 -10.26
C ALA A 138 4.04 10.16 -10.13
N ALA A 139 4.82 10.22 -9.06
CA ALA A 139 5.76 11.29 -8.79
C ALA A 139 7.04 10.71 -8.18
N GLY A 140 8.18 11.30 -8.54
CA GLY A 140 9.50 10.86 -8.09
C GLY A 140 10.46 12.02 -7.85
N LEU A 141 11.61 11.72 -7.25
CA LEU A 141 12.59 12.71 -6.79
C LEU A 141 11.97 13.79 -5.89
N LEU A 142 10.98 13.39 -5.08
CA LEU A 142 10.27 14.29 -4.19
C LEU A 142 11.08 14.56 -2.93
N SER A 143 11.22 15.84 -2.58
CA SER A 143 11.71 16.31 -1.29
C SER A 143 10.62 17.12 -0.58
N ASP A 144 10.64 17.16 0.75
CA ASP A 144 9.74 17.97 1.58
C ASP A 144 8.23 17.73 1.36
N VAL A 145 7.85 16.54 0.87
CA VAL A 145 6.46 16.10 0.72
C VAL A 145 6.14 15.06 1.80
N ARG A 146 5.16 15.36 2.67
CA ARG A 146 4.79 14.46 3.77
C ARG A 146 4.24 13.11 3.27
N ASN A 147 3.37 13.14 2.27
CA ASN A 147 2.73 11.94 1.71
C ASN A 147 2.86 11.85 0.19
N PRO A 148 3.97 11.29 -0.33
CA PRO A 148 4.16 11.04 -1.77
C PRO A 148 2.96 10.36 -2.46
N VAL A 149 2.31 9.38 -1.82
CA VAL A 149 1.15 8.69 -2.42
C VAL A 149 -0.05 9.61 -2.68
N ARG A 150 -0.25 10.62 -1.83
CA ARG A 150 -1.32 11.60 -2.01
C ARG A 150 -1.01 12.56 -3.16
N LEU A 151 0.27 12.89 -3.38
CA LEU A 151 0.69 13.64 -4.56
C LEU A 151 0.50 12.82 -5.84
N ALA A 152 0.91 11.54 -5.83
CA ALA A 152 0.72 10.63 -6.95
C ALA A 152 -0.76 10.51 -7.36
N ARG A 153 -1.69 10.55 -6.40
CA ARG A 153 -3.14 10.53 -6.65
C ARG A 153 -3.68 11.76 -7.38
N VAL A 154 -3.04 12.93 -7.22
CA VAL A 154 -3.49 14.19 -7.82
C VAL A 154 -3.11 14.29 -9.31
N ILE A 155 -2.13 13.50 -9.74
CA ILE A 155 -1.61 13.42 -11.12
C ILE A 155 -2.51 12.52 -11.95
#